data_AF-A0A813HLD0-F1
#
_entry.id   AF-A0A813HLD0-F1
#
_cell.length_a   1.000
_cell.length_b   1.000
_cell.length_c   1.000
_cell.angle_alpha   90.00
_cell.angle_beta   90.00
_cell.angle_gamma   90.00
#
_symmetry.space_group_name_H-M   'P 1'
#
loop_
_entity.id
_entity.type
_entity.pdbx_description
1 polymer ?
#
loop_
_entity_poly.entity_id
_entity_poly.type
_entity_poly.pdbx_seq_one_letter_code
_entity_poly.pdbx_strand_id
1 'polypeptide(L)'
;MQPDMQGHTRCRKRLLWHAEKLTKADRPAEVVARYKRHVDSWEGSVLLKHAAHVAAWVALAPTSLGVLNAAAELLLGILRSPGLPPLTDRLKVALELIRGRWDGPDALDFEAGLRRDLMPFLPSTTTPTTTTEKRHACSESSPETGQDGLDSGDDPSMLGASSCAPLDLPDFRSARCSRAARHLQRHADHFRNSSEQSLEVQQLLQDSCRACKLGDARQMCCTLLKAVACLARPRLETTSATGVQLNISADARLCAANQSTLRKAVLTCLEGLDLADGGTCQRGDVQVAVAKLGQLIGGKDLTKMFSSRQWHAIAELVLHLLQDDQRPLGLNYAQEATWHSELEIDPATKQDCKKRKAHQNHTIVGVGVEWDKSMDQQLLGLIAEGIQFQEMEDQLQRSARWLQNRHRQLLKDPSSPCPTGNRDSAASVKVGHRALARRALLNLPQRQGTVTEICEEILLLDVHQVQHLNRVLSTGPTRTQGREMWRGRVADELSGGPEFQLIGKLGREGIWRFVPK
;
A
#
# COMPACT_ATOMS: atom_id res chain seq x y z
N MET A 1 6.23 -21.89 29.99
CA MET A 1 5.86 -20.88 28.98
C MET A 1 4.47 -20.36 29.32
N GLN A 2 4.34 -19.12 29.78
CA GLN A 2 3.01 -18.53 30.02
C GLN A 2 2.35 -18.24 28.67
N PRO A 3 1.07 -18.63 28.45
CA PRO A 3 0.36 -18.28 27.23
C PRO A 3 0.31 -16.75 27.08
N ASP A 4 0.45 -16.28 25.84
CA ASP A 4 0.53 -14.87 25.49
C ASP A 4 -0.73 -14.08 25.92
N MET A 5 -0.70 -13.54 27.14
CA MET A 5 -1.76 -12.75 27.77
C MET A 5 -2.14 -11.52 26.93
N GLN A 6 -1.25 -11.04 26.06
CA GLN A 6 -1.52 -9.90 25.19
C GLN A 6 -2.48 -10.27 24.06
N GLY A 7 -2.37 -11.50 23.53
CA GLY A 7 -3.29 -12.04 22.51
C GLY A 7 -4.74 -12.09 22.99
N HIS A 8 -4.97 -12.62 24.21
CA HIS A 8 -6.30 -12.73 24.81
C HIS A 8 -6.96 -11.36 25.01
N THR A 9 -6.19 -10.37 25.44
CA THR A 9 -6.70 -9.01 25.70
C THR A 9 -7.16 -8.35 24.40
N ARG A 10 -6.40 -8.50 23.30
CA ARG A 10 -6.77 -7.97 22.00
C ARG A 10 -8.00 -8.66 21.42
N CYS A 11 -8.09 -9.98 21.58
CA CYS A 11 -9.28 -10.75 21.18
C CYS A 11 -10.52 -10.28 21.94
N ARG A 12 -10.43 -10.13 23.27
CA ARG A 12 -11.54 -9.69 24.12
C ARG A 12 -12.07 -8.31 23.75
N LYS A 13 -11.20 -7.32 23.52
CA LYS A 13 -11.61 -5.97 23.05
C LYS A 13 -12.41 -6.03 21.74
N ARG A 14 -11.97 -6.87 20.79
CA ARG A 14 -12.69 -7.01 19.53
C ARG A 14 -14.03 -7.74 19.70
N LEU A 15 -14.13 -8.73 20.59
CA LEU A 15 -15.39 -9.42 20.88
C LEU A 15 -16.40 -8.45 21.52
N LEU A 16 -15.98 -7.63 22.49
CA LEU A 16 -16.79 -6.57 23.10
C LEU A 16 -17.37 -5.62 22.04
N TRP A 17 -16.57 -5.19 21.08
CA TRP A 17 -17.04 -4.33 19.98
C TRP A 17 -18.21 -4.95 19.19
N HIS A 18 -18.20 -6.26 18.93
CA HIS A 18 -19.31 -6.90 18.22
C HIS A 18 -20.58 -6.99 19.07
N ALA A 19 -20.45 -7.27 20.37
CA ALA A 19 -21.57 -7.28 21.30
C ALA A 19 -22.19 -5.87 21.43
N GLU A 20 -21.36 -4.84 21.54
CA GLU A 20 -21.81 -3.45 21.55
C GLU A 20 -22.53 -3.07 20.26
N LYS A 21 -22.02 -3.49 19.10
CA LYS A 21 -22.67 -3.21 17.81
C LYS A 21 -24.04 -3.87 17.68
N LEU A 22 -24.23 -5.07 18.22
CA LEU A 22 -25.56 -5.69 18.27
C LEU A 22 -26.48 -4.96 19.27
N THR A 23 -25.95 -4.60 20.43
CA THR A 23 -26.69 -3.92 21.50
C THR A 23 -27.16 -2.53 21.07
N LYS A 24 -26.34 -1.79 20.32
CA LYS A 24 -26.64 -0.45 19.79
C LYS A 24 -27.43 -0.47 18.48
N ALA A 25 -27.76 -1.64 17.92
CA ALA A 25 -28.54 -1.71 16.69
C ALA A 25 -30.01 -1.38 16.99
N ASP A 26 -30.63 -0.52 16.18
CA ASP A 26 -32.05 -0.18 16.35
C ASP A 26 -32.96 -1.41 16.23
N ARG A 27 -32.53 -2.40 15.44
CA ARG A 27 -33.27 -3.65 15.17
C ARG A 27 -32.35 -4.86 15.32
N PRO A 28 -32.00 -5.27 16.55
CA PRO A 28 -31.06 -6.37 16.79
C PRO A 28 -31.52 -7.70 16.16
N ALA A 29 -32.84 -7.94 16.12
CA ALA A 29 -33.42 -9.15 15.55
C ALA A 29 -33.15 -9.26 14.04
N GLU A 30 -33.19 -8.14 13.31
CA GLU A 30 -32.88 -8.12 11.88
C GLU A 30 -31.41 -8.39 11.59
N VAL A 31 -30.52 -7.99 12.50
CA VAL A 31 -29.09 -8.28 12.40
C VAL A 31 -28.85 -9.79 12.49
N VAL A 32 -29.48 -10.46 13.46
CA VAL A 32 -29.40 -11.92 13.63
C VAL A 32 -30.04 -12.63 12.44
N ALA A 33 -31.24 -12.19 12.00
CA ALA A 33 -31.92 -12.76 10.85
C ALA A 33 -31.12 -12.63 9.55
N ARG A 34 -30.42 -11.51 9.35
CA ARG A 34 -29.50 -11.34 8.22
C ARG A 34 -28.36 -12.34 8.26
N TYR A 35 -27.76 -12.59 9.42
CA TYR A 35 -26.71 -13.60 9.53
C TYR A 35 -27.26 -15.00 9.23
N LYS A 36 -28.44 -15.33 9.76
CA LYS A 36 -29.12 -16.60 9.50
C LYS A 36 -29.40 -16.83 8.01
N ARG A 37 -29.83 -15.81 7.26
CA ARG A 37 -30.06 -15.91 5.80
C ARG A 37 -28.81 -16.20 4.96
N HIS A 38 -27.62 -15.90 5.48
CA HIS A 38 -26.38 -16.02 4.73
C HIS A 38 -25.48 -17.15 5.23
N VAL A 39 -25.87 -17.87 6.29
CA VAL A 39 -25.00 -18.84 6.95
C VAL A 39 -24.53 -19.95 6.00
N ASP A 40 -25.43 -20.43 5.13
CA ASP A 40 -25.14 -21.51 4.17
C ASP A 40 -24.20 -21.08 3.04
N SER A 41 -24.00 -19.77 2.85
CA SER A 41 -23.07 -19.23 1.84
C SER A 41 -21.66 -19.01 2.38
N TRP A 42 -21.43 -19.24 3.68
CA TRP A 42 -20.14 -18.98 4.30
C TRP A 42 -19.29 -20.25 4.34
N GLU A 43 -18.06 -20.14 3.84
CA GLU A 43 -17.09 -21.23 3.87
C GLU A 43 -15.77 -20.81 4.55
N GLY A 44 -15.04 -21.81 5.04
CA GLY A 44 -13.68 -21.66 5.54
C GLY A 44 -13.52 -20.56 6.60
N SER A 45 -12.60 -19.63 6.33
CA SER A 45 -12.25 -18.55 7.26
C SER A 45 -13.38 -17.53 7.48
N VAL A 46 -14.32 -17.40 6.52
CA VAL A 46 -15.45 -16.49 6.62
C VAL A 46 -16.45 -17.02 7.63
N LEU A 47 -16.77 -18.32 7.57
CA LEU A 47 -17.64 -19.00 8.53
C LEU A 47 -17.13 -18.84 9.97
N LEU A 48 -15.85 -19.11 10.21
CA LEU A 48 -15.23 -18.99 11.53
C LEU A 48 -15.22 -17.55 12.06
N LYS A 49 -15.02 -16.56 11.17
CA LYS A 49 -15.09 -15.14 11.54
C LYS A 49 -16.50 -14.77 11.99
N HIS A 50 -17.53 -15.19 11.25
CA HIS A 50 -18.92 -14.93 11.62
C HIS A 50 -19.33 -15.69 12.88
N ALA A 51 -18.90 -16.94 13.06
CA ALA A 51 -19.08 -17.71 14.30
C ALA A 51 -18.55 -16.93 15.51
N ALA A 52 -17.35 -16.35 15.42
CA ALA A 52 -16.76 -15.57 16.51
C ALA A 52 -17.55 -14.28 16.80
N HIS A 53 -18.19 -13.67 15.81
CA HIS A 53 -19.07 -12.51 16.03
C HIS A 53 -20.34 -12.91 16.77
N VAL A 54 -21.01 -13.99 16.32
CA VAL A 54 -22.24 -14.48 16.94
C VAL A 54 -21.97 -14.99 18.36
N ALA A 55 -20.87 -15.69 18.58
CA ALA A 55 -20.43 -16.10 19.91
C ALA A 55 -20.19 -14.90 20.84
N ALA A 56 -19.63 -13.80 20.32
CA ALA A 56 -19.47 -12.58 21.12
C ALA A 56 -20.81 -11.99 21.57
N TRP A 57 -21.84 -12.04 20.72
CA TRP A 57 -23.18 -11.58 21.07
C TRP A 57 -23.75 -12.38 22.24
N VAL A 58 -23.72 -13.71 22.12
CA VAL A 58 -24.18 -14.64 23.15
C VAL A 58 -23.40 -14.47 24.46
N ALA A 59 -22.08 -14.28 24.37
CA ALA A 59 -21.21 -14.17 25.53
C ALA A 59 -21.32 -12.83 26.27
N LEU A 60 -21.52 -11.71 25.56
CA LEU A 60 -21.23 -10.38 26.12
C LEU A 60 -22.38 -9.36 25.98
N ALA A 61 -23.41 -9.60 25.16
CA ALA A 61 -24.54 -8.67 25.06
C ALA A 61 -25.44 -8.75 26.31
N PRO A 62 -26.12 -7.67 26.74
CA PRO A 62 -26.99 -7.67 27.91
C PRO A 62 -28.06 -8.78 27.88
N THR A 63 -28.33 -9.43 29.02
CA THR A 63 -29.33 -10.52 29.12
C THR A 63 -30.73 -10.08 28.73
N SER A 64 -31.05 -8.79 28.92
CA SER A 64 -32.31 -8.16 28.53
C SER A 64 -32.51 -8.06 27.02
N LEU A 65 -31.50 -8.35 26.21
CA LEU A 65 -31.62 -8.30 24.76
C LEU A 65 -32.37 -9.55 24.25
N GLY A 66 -33.65 -9.40 23.90
CA GLY A 66 -34.55 -10.49 23.51
C GLY A 66 -34.18 -11.31 22.26
N VAL A 67 -32.98 -11.13 21.70
CA VAL A 67 -32.47 -11.85 20.51
C VAL A 67 -31.39 -12.88 20.84
N LEU A 68 -31.01 -13.02 22.11
CA LEU A 68 -29.90 -13.90 22.50
C LEU A 68 -30.17 -15.38 22.21
N ASN A 69 -31.40 -15.87 22.40
CA ASN A 69 -31.78 -17.24 22.05
C ASN A 69 -31.58 -17.51 20.55
N ALA A 70 -32.10 -16.62 19.69
CA ALA A 70 -31.92 -16.73 18.24
C ALA A 70 -30.44 -16.64 17.81
N ALA A 71 -29.63 -15.83 18.50
CA ALA A 71 -28.19 -15.77 18.26
C ALA A 71 -27.47 -17.06 18.68
N ALA A 72 -27.86 -17.67 19.79
CA ALA A 72 -27.28 -18.92 20.26
C ALA A 72 -27.69 -20.12 19.40
N GLU A 73 -28.93 -20.17 18.90
CA GLU A 73 -29.36 -21.12 17.86
C GLU A 73 -28.54 -20.98 16.57
N LEU A 74 -28.34 -19.75 16.11
CA LEU A 74 -27.51 -19.46 14.94
C LEU A 74 -26.06 -19.93 15.16
N LEU A 75 -25.48 -19.66 16.33
CA LEU A 75 -24.14 -20.13 16.67
C LEU A 75 -24.06 -21.65 16.63
N LEU A 76 -25.04 -22.33 17.22
CA LEU A 76 -25.11 -23.79 17.22
C LEU A 76 -25.22 -24.35 15.79
N GLY A 77 -26.03 -23.71 14.93
CA GLY A 77 -26.12 -24.05 13.51
C GLY A 77 -24.77 -23.95 12.80
N ILE A 78 -24.02 -22.87 13.05
CA ILE A 78 -22.67 -22.66 12.50
C ILE A 78 -21.69 -23.72 13.01
N LEU A 79 -21.71 -24.02 14.32
CA LEU A 79 -20.80 -24.98 14.93
C LEU A 79 -21.07 -26.43 14.49
N ARG A 80 -22.29 -26.72 14.05
CA ARG A 80 -22.71 -28.02 13.49
C ARG A 80 -22.54 -28.11 11.97
N SER A 81 -22.18 -27.02 11.29
CA SER A 81 -22.06 -27.03 9.83
C SER A 81 -21.02 -28.06 9.38
N PRO A 82 -21.34 -28.93 8.40
CA PRO A 82 -20.39 -29.86 7.84
C PRO A 82 -19.22 -29.09 7.21
N GLY A 83 -17.98 -29.49 7.52
CA GLY A 83 -16.79 -28.80 7.03
C GLY A 83 -16.38 -27.58 7.84
N LEU A 84 -16.87 -27.41 9.07
CA LEU A 84 -16.35 -26.40 9.99
C LEU A 84 -14.82 -26.59 10.17
N PRO A 85 -13.99 -25.59 9.80
CA PRO A 85 -12.56 -25.72 9.97
C PRO A 85 -12.16 -25.65 11.46
N PRO A 86 -10.90 -25.97 11.81
CA PRO A 86 -10.42 -25.86 13.18
C PRO A 86 -10.71 -24.48 13.80
N LEU A 87 -11.18 -24.47 15.05
CA LEU A 87 -11.61 -23.25 15.72
C LEU A 87 -10.43 -22.26 15.87
N THR A 88 -10.66 -21.02 15.46
CA THR A 88 -9.70 -19.93 15.70
C THR A 88 -9.60 -19.60 17.19
N ASP A 89 -8.45 -19.10 17.65
CA ASP A 89 -8.27 -18.70 19.05
C ASP A 89 -9.30 -17.66 19.50
N ARG A 90 -9.70 -16.78 18.58
CA ARG A 90 -10.74 -15.79 18.85
C ARG A 90 -12.10 -16.44 19.15
N LEU A 91 -12.46 -17.48 18.41
CA LEU A 91 -13.70 -18.22 18.64
C LEU A 91 -13.60 -19.03 19.94
N LYS A 92 -12.47 -19.68 20.23
CA LYS A 92 -12.23 -20.38 21.50
C LYS A 92 -12.42 -19.46 22.70
N VAL A 93 -11.80 -18.27 22.69
CA VAL A 93 -11.98 -17.26 23.74
C VAL A 93 -13.44 -16.81 23.86
N ALA A 94 -14.16 -16.66 22.75
CA ALA A 94 -15.58 -16.33 22.80
C ALA A 94 -16.42 -17.44 23.45
N LEU A 95 -16.14 -18.71 23.11
CA LEU A 95 -16.80 -19.88 23.70
C LEU A 95 -16.50 -20.01 25.19
N GLU A 96 -15.27 -19.74 25.64
CA GLU A 96 -14.92 -19.67 27.07
C GLU A 96 -15.76 -18.62 27.81
N LEU A 97 -15.99 -17.46 27.20
CA LEU A 97 -16.82 -16.41 27.79
C LEU A 97 -18.30 -16.82 27.86
N ILE A 98 -18.82 -17.54 26.85
CA ILE A 98 -20.18 -18.11 26.92
C ILE A 98 -20.28 -19.08 28.10
N ARG A 99 -19.29 -19.94 28.27
CA ARG A 99 -19.23 -20.87 29.40
C ARG A 99 -19.25 -20.14 30.74
N GLY A 100 -18.35 -19.17 30.93
CA GLY A 100 -18.29 -18.38 32.15
C GLY A 100 -19.60 -17.64 32.45
N ARG A 101 -20.34 -17.24 31.42
CA ARG A 101 -21.66 -16.65 31.57
C ARG A 101 -22.72 -17.66 32.04
N TRP A 102 -22.69 -18.90 31.54
CA TRP A 102 -23.64 -19.94 31.96
C TRP A 102 -23.40 -20.47 33.37
N ASP A 103 -22.15 -20.42 33.82
CA ASP A 103 -21.76 -20.84 35.17
C ASP A 103 -21.83 -19.67 36.17
N GLY A 104 -22.11 -18.45 35.70
CA GLY A 104 -22.15 -17.23 36.50
C GLY A 104 -23.51 -16.90 37.11
N PRO A 105 -23.58 -15.89 38.01
CA PRO A 105 -24.82 -15.44 38.64
C PRO A 105 -25.83 -14.84 37.65
N ASP A 106 -25.33 -14.33 36.51
CA ASP A 106 -26.14 -13.81 35.40
C ASP A 106 -26.43 -14.90 34.35
N ALA A 107 -26.55 -16.16 34.79
CA ALA A 107 -26.85 -17.28 33.91
C ALA A 107 -28.10 -16.96 33.09
N LEU A 108 -27.93 -16.99 31.77
CA LEU A 108 -29.04 -16.79 30.85
C LEU A 108 -30.01 -17.96 30.99
N ASP A 109 -31.31 -17.66 31.11
CA ASP A 109 -32.41 -18.60 30.92
C ASP A 109 -32.52 -18.99 29.44
N PHE A 110 -31.44 -19.54 28.88
CA PHE A 110 -31.52 -20.27 27.64
C PHE A 110 -32.36 -21.51 27.85
N GLU A 111 -33.06 -21.92 26.81
CA GLU A 111 -33.68 -23.25 26.79
C GLU A 111 -32.62 -24.30 27.16
N ALA A 112 -32.93 -25.17 28.13
CA ALA A 112 -32.00 -26.18 28.63
C ALA A 112 -31.43 -27.07 27.51
N GLY A 113 -32.17 -27.22 26.40
CA GLY A 113 -31.70 -27.88 25.18
C GLY A 113 -30.51 -27.16 24.53
N LEU A 114 -30.55 -25.83 24.42
CA LEU A 114 -29.50 -25.04 23.77
C LEU A 114 -28.19 -25.06 24.56
N ARG A 115 -28.27 -25.02 25.91
CA ARG A 115 -27.11 -25.20 26.78
C ARG A 115 -26.48 -26.58 26.57
N ARG A 116 -27.30 -27.64 26.59
CA ARG A 116 -26.84 -29.02 26.37
C ARG A 116 -26.16 -29.20 25.02
N ASP A 117 -26.70 -28.56 23.99
CA ASP A 117 -26.25 -28.71 22.61
C ASP A 117 -24.95 -27.96 22.31
N LEU A 118 -24.68 -26.87 23.02
CA LEU A 118 -23.44 -26.10 22.86
C LEU A 118 -22.28 -26.61 23.74
N MET A 119 -22.59 -27.33 24.83
CA MET A 119 -21.57 -27.87 25.75
C MET A 119 -20.44 -28.66 25.07
N PRO A 120 -20.69 -29.52 24.07
CA PRO A 120 -19.61 -30.27 23.40
C PRO A 120 -18.56 -29.40 22.71
N PHE A 121 -18.91 -28.15 22.37
CA PHE A 121 -18.00 -27.21 21.70
C PHE A 121 -17.24 -26.32 22.67
N LEU A 122 -17.61 -26.32 23.96
CA LEU A 122 -16.94 -25.51 24.96
C LEU A 122 -15.66 -26.21 25.44
N PRO A 123 -14.56 -25.46 25.61
CA PRO A 123 -13.34 -26.04 26.15
C PRO A 123 -13.60 -26.57 27.56
N SER A 124 -13.13 -27.79 27.82
CA SER A 124 -13.16 -28.42 29.14
C SER A 124 -12.24 -27.65 30.08
N THR A 125 -12.73 -27.27 31.26
CA THR A 125 -11.90 -26.75 32.34
C THR A 125 -11.19 -27.94 32.94
N THR A 126 -10.03 -28.29 32.40
CA THR A 126 -9.07 -29.07 33.16
C THR A 126 -8.53 -28.13 34.23
N THR A 127 -9.08 -28.26 35.44
CA THR A 127 -8.55 -27.59 36.63
C THR A 127 -7.07 -27.98 36.74
N PRO A 128 -6.13 -27.02 36.75
CA PRO A 128 -4.72 -27.36 36.90
C PRO A 128 -4.51 -27.94 38.29
N THR A 129 -4.26 -29.25 38.34
CA THR A 129 -3.90 -29.96 39.57
C THR A 129 -2.58 -29.35 40.07
N THR A 130 -2.66 -28.64 41.19
CA THR A 130 -1.54 -27.89 41.75
C THR A 130 -0.54 -28.87 42.36
N THR A 131 0.56 -29.14 41.66
CA THR A 131 1.69 -29.93 42.20
C THR A 131 2.41 -29.10 43.25
N THR A 132 2.38 -29.56 44.49
CA THR A 132 3.01 -28.93 45.67
C THR A 132 4.54 -29.02 45.58
N GLU A 133 5.22 -27.87 45.59
CA GLU A 133 6.69 -27.74 45.60
C GLU A 133 7.33 -28.22 46.91
N LYS A 134 8.33 -29.10 46.79
CA LYS A 134 9.31 -29.44 47.83
C LYS A 134 10.47 -28.43 47.75
N ARG A 135 10.70 -27.69 48.84
CA ARG A 135 11.90 -26.85 49.05
C ARG A 135 13.15 -27.72 49.27
N HIS A 136 14.25 -27.38 48.61
CA HIS A 136 15.60 -27.68 49.09
C HIS A 136 16.50 -26.45 48.94
N ALA A 137 17.23 -26.17 50.01
CA ALA A 137 18.21 -25.10 50.18
C ALA A 137 19.54 -25.47 49.52
N CYS A 138 20.34 -24.46 49.14
CA CYS A 138 21.80 -24.52 49.24
C CYS A 138 22.40 -23.12 49.28
N SER A 139 23.26 -22.93 50.27
CA SER A 139 24.04 -21.74 50.61
C SER A 139 25.39 -21.70 49.90
N GLU A 140 25.97 -20.50 49.96
CA GLU A 140 27.25 -19.99 49.47
C GLU A 140 28.52 -20.72 49.92
N SER A 141 29.58 -20.62 49.09
CA SER A 141 30.98 -20.45 49.55
C SER A 141 31.89 -19.91 48.44
N SER A 142 32.62 -18.84 48.76
CA SER A 142 33.66 -18.08 48.02
C SER A 142 35.04 -18.82 47.93
N PRO A 143 36.20 -18.16 47.72
CA PRO A 143 36.80 -17.58 46.49
C PRO A 143 38.30 -17.99 46.27
N GLU A 144 39.08 -17.17 45.54
CA GLU A 144 40.56 -17.16 45.30
C GLU A 144 41.02 -17.97 44.07
N THR A 145 41.94 -17.58 43.18
CA THR A 145 43.20 -16.77 43.19
C THR A 145 43.52 -16.55 41.67
N GLY A 146 44.12 -15.48 41.11
CA GLY A 146 45.42 -14.87 41.37
C GLY A 146 46.23 -14.76 40.04
N GLN A 147 46.84 -13.58 39.80
CA GLN A 147 48.07 -13.30 39.02
C GLN A 147 48.08 -13.52 37.49
N ASP A 148 48.92 -12.90 36.67
CA ASP A 148 49.82 -11.73 36.60
C ASP A 148 50.37 -11.80 35.15
N GLY A 149 50.78 -10.69 34.52
CA GLY A 149 51.57 -10.80 33.29
C GLY A 149 51.58 -9.58 32.36
N LEU A 150 52.47 -8.64 32.68
CA LEU A 150 53.05 -7.66 31.75
C LEU A 150 53.87 -8.38 30.66
N ASP A 151 53.91 -7.87 29.42
CA ASP A 151 55.19 -7.50 28.77
C ASP A 151 54.99 -6.65 27.49
N SER A 152 56.03 -5.89 27.19
CA SER A 152 56.20 -4.77 26.26
C SER A 152 56.78 -5.23 24.91
N GLY A 153 56.79 -4.35 23.90
CA GLY A 153 57.67 -4.54 22.74
C GLY A 153 57.35 -3.64 21.54
N ASP A 154 58.27 -2.71 21.27
CA ASP A 154 58.27 -1.65 20.27
C ASP A 154 58.30 -2.08 18.78
N ASP A 155 57.66 -1.24 17.94
CA ASP A 155 58.00 -0.67 16.60
C ASP A 155 59.26 -1.17 15.82
N PRO A 156 59.44 -0.93 14.47
CA PRO A 156 58.75 0.03 13.60
C PRO A 156 58.55 -0.37 12.10
N SER A 157 57.98 0.58 11.33
CA SER A 157 58.36 0.96 9.94
C SER A 157 57.64 0.36 8.71
N MET A 158 57.20 1.32 7.87
CA MET A 158 57.32 1.42 6.39
C MET A 158 56.03 1.38 5.53
N LEU A 159 55.86 2.52 4.81
CA LEU A 159 55.14 2.75 3.55
C LEU A 159 53.60 2.80 3.68
N GLY A 160 52.91 3.91 3.40
CA GLY A 160 53.08 4.76 2.22
C GLY A 160 51.93 4.49 1.27
N ALA A 161 50.75 5.06 1.53
CA ALA A 161 49.72 5.29 0.50
C ALA A 161 48.68 6.27 1.04
N SER A 162 48.67 7.45 0.43
CA SER A 162 47.60 8.45 0.51
C SER A 162 46.27 7.80 0.12
N SER A 163 45.46 7.40 1.10
CA SER A 163 44.09 6.98 0.89
C SER A 163 43.23 8.24 0.75
N CYS A 164 42.92 8.60 -0.50
CA CYS A 164 41.79 9.46 -0.80
C CYS A 164 40.54 8.76 -0.26
N ALA A 165 39.98 9.28 0.83
CA ALA A 165 38.66 8.90 1.28
C ALA A 165 37.68 9.09 0.12
N PRO A 166 36.82 8.10 -0.22
CA PRO A 166 35.75 8.32 -1.16
C PRO A 166 34.83 9.40 -0.57
N LEU A 167 34.73 10.53 -1.27
CA LEU A 167 33.68 11.49 -1.01
C LEU A 167 32.34 10.77 -1.21
N ASP A 168 31.59 10.61 -0.13
CA ASP A 168 30.22 10.11 -0.14
C ASP A 168 29.38 10.92 -1.12
N LEU A 169 29.08 10.31 -2.27
CA LEU A 169 28.10 10.84 -3.21
C LEU A 169 26.69 10.69 -2.62
N PRO A 170 25.87 11.75 -2.62
CA PRO A 170 24.50 11.65 -2.12
C PRO A 170 23.66 10.74 -3.04
N ASP A 171 23.15 9.66 -2.46
CA ASP A 171 22.22 8.72 -3.10
C ASP A 171 20.88 9.45 -3.40
N PHE A 172 20.71 9.89 -4.65
CA PHE A 172 19.53 10.62 -5.12
C PHE A 172 18.28 9.75 -5.33
N ARG A 173 18.20 8.58 -4.70
CA ARG A 173 16.94 7.87 -4.40
C ARG A 173 16.13 8.59 -3.32
N SER A 174 15.99 9.92 -3.43
CA SER A 174 15.26 10.70 -2.43
C SER A 174 13.81 10.20 -2.42
N ALA A 175 13.34 9.80 -1.23
CA ALA A 175 11.97 9.32 -1.04
C ALA A 175 10.88 10.34 -1.47
N ARG A 176 11.26 11.58 -1.82
CA ARG A 176 10.39 12.62 -2.38
C ARG A 176 10.10 12.36 -3.86
N CYS A 177 11.13 12.13 -4.69
CA CYS A 177 10.95 11.85 -6.12
C CYS A 177 10.22 10.52 -6.36
N SER A 178 10.50 9.50 -5.54
CA SER A 178 9.75 8.23 -5.60
C SER A 178 8.28 8.35 -5.18
N ARG A 179 7.91 9.38 -4.39
CA ARG A 179 6.50 9.69 -4.11
C ARG A 179 5.85 10.38 -5.30
N ALA A 180 6.46 11.44 -5.82
CA ALA A 180 5.94 12.15 -6.99
C ALA A 180 5.78 11.25 -8.23
N ALA A 181 6.71 10.33 -8.49
CA ALA A 181 6.60 9.35 -9.58
C ALA A 181 5.40 8.42 -9.42
N ARG A 182 5.09 7.98 -8.19
CA ARG A 182 3.88 7.20 -7.90
C ARG A 182 2.61 8.03 -8.02
N HIS A 183 2.65 9.31 -7.68
CA HIS A 183 1.54 10.23 -7.88
C HIS A 183 1.24 10.39 -9.37
N LEU A 184 2.27 10.62 -10.19
CA LEU A 184 2.17 10.67 -11.64
C LEU A 184 1.48 9.42 -12.21
N GLN A 185 1.96 8.23 -11.85
CA GLN A 185 1.38 6.97 -12.34
C GLN A 185 -0.09 6.82 -11.94
N ARG A 186 -0.45 7.15 -10.69
CA ARG A 186 -1.85 7.09 -10.24
C ARG A 186 -2.76 8.06 -10.97
N HIS A 187 -2.30 9.28 -11.24
CA HIS A 187 -3.09 10.23 -12.03
C HIS A 187 -3.30 9.72 -13.45
N ALA A 188 -2.28 9.11 -14.06
CA ALA A 188 -2.40 8.49 -15.38
C ALA A 188 -3.42 7.34 -15.39
N ASP A 189 -3.39 6.46 -14.38
CA ASP A 189 -4.31 5.32 -14.26
C ASP A 189 -5.74 5.77 -13.93
N HIS A 190 -5.91 6.78 -13.06
CA HIS A 190 -7.22 7.36 -12.76
C HIS A 190 -7.85 7.96 -14.02
N PHE A 191 -7.09 8.81 -14.72
CA PHE A 191 -7.56 9.46 -15.94
C PHE A 191 -7.96 8.44 -17.00
N ARG A 192 -7.13 7.41 -17.23
CA ARG A 192 -7.42 6.35 -18.20
C ARG A 192 -8.74 5.62 -17.93
N ASN A 193 -9.10 5.44 -16.65
CA ASN A 193 -10.29 4.71 -16.24
C ASN A 193 -11.51 5.62 -15.98
N SER A 194 -11.36 6.94 -16.08
CA SER A 194 -12.44 7.89 -15.83
C SER A 194 -13.40 7.95 -17.01
N SER A 195 -14.71 7.93 -16.73
CA SER A 195 -15.76 8.24 -17.71
C SER A 195 -15.91 9.75 -17.95
N GLU A 196 -15.26 10.59 -17.13
CA GLU A 196 -15.41 12.05 -17.12
C GLU A 196 -14.13 12.78 -17.56
N GLN A 197 -13.27 12.12 -18.35
CA GLN A 197 -11.98 12.66 -18.81
C GLN A 197 -12.07 14.09 -19.34
N SER A 198 -13.06 14.40 -20.16
CA SER A 198 -13.22 15.75 -20.73
C SER A 198 -13.47 16.81 -19.66
N LEU A 199 -14.28 16.50 -18.63
CA LEU A 199 -14.54 17.41 -17.51
C LEU A 199 -13.28 17.60 -16.67
N GLU A 200 -12.58 16.51 -16.35
CA GLU A 200 -11.31 16.56 -15.62
C GLU A 200 -10.25 17.40 -16.33
N VAL A 201 -10.13 17.28 -17.66
CA VAL A 201 -9.21 18.10 -18.46
C VAL A 201 -9.55 19.58 -18.37
N GLN A 202 -10.84 19.93 -18.45
CA GLN A 202 -11.28 21.33 -18.31
C GLN A 202 -11.00 21.85 -16.90
N GLN A 203 -11.25 21.03 -15.87
CA GLN A 203 -10.94 21.39 -14.49
C GLN A 203 -9.44 21.64 -14.29
N LEU A 204 -8.56 20.80 -14.86
CA LEU A 204 -7.11 21.00 -14.79
C LEU A 204 -6.66 22.32 -15.41
N LEU A 205 -7.26 22.74 -16.53
CA LEU A 205 -6.99 24.04 -17.14
C LEU A 205 -7.51 25.20 -16.27
N GLN A 206 -8.70 25.05 -15.68
CA GLN A 206 -9.25 26.06 -14.76
C GLN A 206 -8.38 26.21 -13.52
N ASP A 207 -7.95 25.09 -12.93
CA ASP A 207 -7.07 25.04 -11.77
C ASP A 207 -5.70 25.65 -12.08
N SER A 208 -5.11 25.38 -13.25
CA SER A 208 -3.83 25.99 -13.64
C SER A 208 -3.95 27.50 -13.80
N CYS A 209 -5.02 27.98 -14.46
CA CYS A 209 -5.28 29.41 -14.63
C CYS A 209 -5.52 30.10 -13.28
N ARG A 210 -6.31 29.48 -12.39
CA ARG A 210 -6.59 30.02 -11.06
C ARG A 210 -5.33 30.09 -10.20
N ALA A 211 -4.55 29.01 -10.18
CA ALA A 211 -3.31 28.96 -9.41
C ALA A 211 -2.29 30.00 -9.88
N CYS A 212 -2.13 30.15 -11.20
CA CYS A 212 -1.30 31.19 -11.81
C CYS A 212 -1.75 32.60 -11.42
N LYS A 213 -3.05 32.92 -11.55
CA LYS A 213 -3.60 34.24 -11.15
C LYS A 213 -3.40 34.56 -9.68
N LEU A 214 -3.43 33.55 -8.81
CA LEU A 214 -3.26 33.72 -7.37
C LEU A 214 -1.79 33.65 -6.92
N GLY A 215 -0.85 33.34 -7.81
CA GLY A 215 0.55 33.09 -7.45
C GLY A 215 0.73 31.85 -6.57
N ASP A 216 -0.18 30.87 -6.63
CA ASP A 216 -0.10 29.65 -5.82
C ASP A 216 0.82 28.63 -6.49
N ALA A 217 2.13 28.77 -6.25
CA ALA A 217 3.16 27.88 -6.77
C ALA A 217 2.94 26.41 -6.40
N ARG A 218 2.40 26.14 -5.19
CA ARG A 218 2.14 24.76 -4.76
C ARG A 218 1.03 24.13 -5.58
N GLN A 219 -0.07 24.84 -5.79
CA GLN A 219 -1.16 24.35 -6.61
C GLN A 219 -0.73 24.20 -8.07
N MET A 220 0.09 25.13 -8.62
CA MET A 220 0.66 24.99 -9.96
C MET A 220 1.51 23.73 -10.11
N CYS A 221 2.39 23.43 -9.14
CA CYS A 221 3.20 22.20 -9.14
C CYS A 221 2.31 20.93 -9.14
N CYS A 222 1.27 20.90 -8.29
CA CYS A 222 0.34 19.79 -8.21
C CYS A 222 -0.45 19.60 -9.52
N THR A 223 -0.96 20.70 -10.09
CA THR A 223 -1.71 20.69 -11.35
C THR A 223 -0.83 20.29 -12.53
N LEU A 224 0.42 20.76 -12.57
CA LEU A 224 1.42 20.36 -13.56
C LEU A 224 1.62 18.85 -13.56
N LEU A 225 1.86 18.24 -12.39
CA LEU A 225 2.05 16.79 -12.27
C LEU A 225 0.83 16.01 -12.78
N LYS A 226 -0.38 16.45 -12.41
CA LYS A 226 -1.64 15.84 -12.88
C LYS A 226 -1.80 15.95 -14.39
N ALA A 227 -1.60 17.15 -14.95
CA ALA A 227 -1.76 17.38 -16.37
C ALA A 227 -0.74 16.58 -17.20
N VAL A 228 0.52 16.52 -16.76
CA VAL A 228 1.58 15.72 -17.41
C VAL A 228 1.29 14.22 -17.32
N ALA A 229 0.72 13.73 -16.22
CA ALA A 229 0.31 12.34 -16.11
C ALA A 229 -0.73 11.92 -17.16
N CYS A 230 -1.58 12.86 -17.60
CA CYS A 230 -2.65 12.63 -18.58
C CYS A 230 -2.21 12.91 -20.03
N LEU A 231 -1.00 13.46 -20.25
CA LEU A 231 -0.49 13.76 -21.58
C LEU A 231 -0.10 12.49 -22.34
N ALA A 232 -0.57 12.39 -23.58
CA ALA A 232 -0.13 11.39 -24.52
C ALA A 232 1.17 11.80 -25.20
N ARG A 233 1.89 10.83 -25.78
CA ARG A 233 3.07 11.09 -26.62
C ARG A 233 2.69 11.95 -27.83
N PRO A 234 3.58 12.88 -28.28
CA PRO A 234 3.41 13.61 -29.52
C PRO A 234 3.18 12.63 -30.69
N ARG A 235 2.21 12.95 -31.54
CA ARG A 235 1.89 12.16 -32.74
C ARG A 235 2.44 12.88 -33.96
N LEU A 236 3.10 12.13 -34.84
CA LEU A 236 3.52 12.62 -36.14
C LEU A 236 2.29 13.06 -36.93
N GLU A 237 2.41 14.19 -37.62
CA GLU A 237 1.48 14.54 -38.68
C GLU A 237 1.69 13.52 -39.79
N THR A 238 0.86 12.47 -39.80
CA THR A 238 0.80 11.55 -40.93
C THR A 238 0.36 12.38 -42.11
N THR A 239 1.33 12.78 -42.93
CA THR A 239 1.11 13.40 -44.23
C THR A 239 0.18 12.46 -44.96
N SER A 240 -1.11 12.81 -44.97
CA SER A 240 -2.15 12.05 -45.64
C SER A 240 -1.94 12.28 -47.13
N ALA A 241 -0.89 11.65 -47.66
CA ALA A 241 -0.63 11.59 -49.06
C ALA A 241 -1.83 10.84 -49.65
N THR A 242 -2.54 11.51 -50.56
CA THR A 242 -3.66 11.00 -51.34
C THR A 242 -4.98 10.74 -50.58
N GLY A 243 -5.69 11.83 -50.27
CA GLY A 243 -7.02 12.04 -50.88
C GLY A 243 -8.24 11.35 -50.28
N VAL A 244 -8.11 10.52 -49.24
CA VAL A 244 -9.28 9.99 -48.52
C VAL A 244 -9.36 10.67 -47.16
N GLN A 245 -10.12 11.77 -47.06
CA GLN A 245 -10.57 12.33 -45.78
C GLN A 245 -11.54 11.34 -45.13
N LEU A 246 -10.99 10.26 -44.57
CA LEU A 246 -11.73 9.32 -43.74
C LEU A 246 -12.29 10.08 -42.54
N ASN A 247 -13.60 9.99 -42.36
CA ASN A 247 -14.36 10.54 -41.24
C ASN A 247 -13.63 10.30 -39.91
N ILE A 248 -12.91 11.31 -39.42
CA ILE A 248 -12.30 11.27 -38.10
C ILE A 248 -13.47 11.17 -37.10
N SER A 249 -13.53 10.06 -36.37
CA SER A 249 -14.59 9.81 -35.40
C SER A 249 -14.71 10.99 -34.42
N ALA A 250 -15.91 11.25 -33.93
CA ALA A 250 -16.14 12.29 -32.93
C ALA A 250 -15.20 12.10 -31.70
N ASP A 251 -14.95 10.85 -31.32
CA ASP A 251 -14.06 10.48 -30.22
C ASP A 251 -12.60 10.87 -30.48
N ALA A 252 -12.10 10.69 -31.71
CA ALA A 252 -10.74 11.08 -32.06
C ALA A 252 -10.57 12.62 -32.04
N ARG A 253 -11.61 13.37 -32.47
CA ARG A 253 -11.64 14.83 -32.37
C ARG A 253 -11.68 15.29 -30.91
N LEU A 254 -12.50 14.65 -30.07
CA LEU A 254 -12.59 14.94 -28.65
C LEU A 254 -11.26 14.65 -27.92
N CYS A 255 -10.62 13.52 -28.23
CA CYS A 255 -9.31 13.18 -27.68
C CYS A 255 -8.24 14.21 -28.08
N ALA A 256 -8.22 14.66 -29.35
CA ALA A 256 -7.30 15.68 -29.81
C ALA A 256 -7.52 17.03 -29.10
N ALA A 257 -8.78 17.43 -28.92
CA ALA A 257 -9.16 18.63 -28.18
C ALA A 257 -8.71 18.54 -26.70
N ASN A 258 -8.98 17.42 -26.03
CA ASN A 258 -8.55 17.19 -24.65
C ASN A 258 -7.04 17.27 -24.48
N GLN A 259 -6.27 16.68 -25.41
CA GLN A 259 -4.81 16.74 -25.37
C GLN A 259 -4.27 18.16 -25.63
N SER A 260 -4.92 18.95 -26.48
CA SER A 260 -4.60 20.37 -26.68
C SER A 260 -4.83 21.19 -25.40
N THR A 261 -5.95 20.94 -24.72
CA THR A 261 -6.29 21.59 -23.44
C THR A 261 -5.29 21.21 -22.33
N LEU A 262 -4.91 19.94 -22.23
CA LEU A 262 -3.88 19.49 -21.29
C LEU A 262 -2.53 20.17 -21.54
N ARG A 263 -2.08 20.27 -22.80
CA ARG A 263 -0.85 21.01 -23.14
C ARG A 263 -0.92 22.47 -22.73
N LYS A 264 -2.09 23.11 -22.92
CA LYS A 264 -2.30 24.49 -22.46
C LYS A 264 -2.18 24.62 -20.95
N ALA A 265 -2.78 23.69 -20.19
CA ALA A 265 -2.66 23.67 -18.73
C ALA A 265 -1.21 23.47 -18.26
N VAL A 266 -0.44 22.60 -18.93
CA VAL A 266 0.99 22.39 -18.67
C VAL A 266 1.79 23.67 -18.92
N LEU A 267 1.59 24.33 -20.07
CA LEU A 267 2.23 25.61 -20.38
C LEU A 267 1.90 26.68 -19.34
N THR A 268 0.63 26.85 -18.99
CA THR A 268 0.21 27.81 -17.96
C THR A 268 0.89 27.57 -16.61
N CYS A 269 1.08 26.30 -16.22
CA CYS A 269 1.81 25.99 -14.99
C CYS A 269 3.31 26.27 -15.12
N LEU A 270 3.95 25.86 -16.21
CA LEU A 270 5.40 26.05 -16.41
C LEU A 270 5.77 27.54 -16.53
N GLU A 271 4.96 28.34 -17.22
CA GLU A 271 5.16 29.79 -17.38
C GLU A 271 4.85 30.56 -16.09
N GLY A 272 3.92 30.06 -15.26
CA GLY A 272 3.52 30.72 -14.01
C GLY A 272 4.41 30.38 -12.81
N LEU A 273 5.16 29.29 -12.87
CA LEU A 273 6.11 28.92 -11.82
C LEU A 273 7.38 29.77 -11.94
N ASP A 274 7.90 30.23 -10.80
CA ASP A 274 9.24 30.79 -10.73
C ASP A 274 10.25 29.65 -10.81
N LEU A 275 10.71 29.36 -12.01
CA LEU A 275 11.64 28.27 -12.28
C LEU A 275 13.09 28.63 -11.90
N ALA A 276 13.38 29.91 -11.69
CA ALA A 276 14.68 30.37 -11.17
C ALA A 276 14.77 30.19 -9.64
N ASP A 277 13.64 30.09 -8.94
CA ASP A 277 13.61 29.71 -7.53
C ASP A 277 14.06 28.25 -7.35
N GLY A 278 15.23 28.10 -6.71
CA GLY A 278 15.81 26.80 -6.36
C GLY A 278 14.88 25.92 -5.53
N GLY A 279 14.01 26.52 -4.71
CA GLY A 279 13.03 25.80 -3.91
C GLY A 279 11.98 25.11 -4.78
N THR A 280 11.48 25.82 -5.80
CA THR A 280 10.47 25.36 -6.75
C THR A 280 11.02 24.32 -7.72
N CYS A 281 12.20 24.54 -8.29
CA CYS A 281 12.82 23.58 -9.22
C CYS A 281 13.18 22.24 -8.54
N GLN A 282 13.56 22.27 -7.26
CA GLN A 282 13.89 21.07 -6.48
C GLN A 282 12.66 20.29 -5.96
N ARG A 283 11.44 20.79 -6.19
CA ARG A 283 10.23 20.06 -5.77
C ARG A 283 10.12 18.77 -6.57
N GLY A 284 9.94 17.66 -5.86
CA GLY A 284 9.81 16.33 -6.50
C GLY A 284 8.67 16.26 -7.53
N ASP A 285 7.59 17.02 -7.34
CA ASP A 285 6.48 17.08 -8.31
C ASP A 285 6.91 17.73 -9.64
N VAL A 286 7.69 18.81 -9.57
CA VAL A 286 8.23 19.51 -10.74
C VAL A 286 9.26 18.63 -11.44
N GLN A 287 10.24 18.11 -10.70
CA GLN A 287 11.30 17.25 -11.27
C GLN A 287 10.72 16.02 -11.98
N VAL A 288 9.73 15.34 -11.38
CA VAL A 288 9.08 14.18 -12.00
C VAL A 288 8.27 14.57 -13.23
N ALA A 289 7.54 15.69 -13.19
CA ALA A 289 6.79 16.18 -14.33
C ALA A 289 7.73 16.55 -15.50
N VAL A 290 8.82 17.27 -15.22
CA VAL A 290 9.84 17.68 -16.20
C VAL A 290 10.54 16.46 -16.80
N ALA A 291 10.96 15.50 -15.97
CA ALA A 291 11.55 14.24 -16.45
C ALA A 291 10.58 13.48 -17.36
N LYS A 292 9.28 13.42 -17.00
CA LYS A 292 8.27 12.78 -17.83
C LYS A 292 8.07 13.51 -19.16
N LEU A 293 8.04 14.85 -19.16
CA LEU A 293 7.97 15.66 -20.38
C LEU A 293 9.20 15.43 -21.27
N GLY A 294 10.39 15.39 -20.68
CA GLY A 294 11.63 15.02 -21.38
C GLY A 294 11.53 13.66 -22.07
N GLN A 295 10.96 12.64 -21.39
CA GLN A 295 10.71 11.33 -22.01
C GLN A 295 9.65 11.34 -23.11
N LEU A 296 8.64 12.22 -23.03
CA LEU A 296 7.61 12.34 -24.06
C LEU A 296 8.16 13.01 -25.34
N ILE A 297 9.08 13.95 -25.17
CA ILE A 297 9.66 14.78 -26.24
C ILE A 297 10.93 14.16 -26.83
N GLY A 298 11.71 13.43 -26.01
CA GLY A 298 13.03 12.91 -26.36
C GLY A 298 13.05 12.08 -27.65
N GLY A 299 14.00 12.39 -28.53
CA GLY A 299 14.20 11.68 -29.80
C GLY A 299 13.10 11.91 -30.85
N LYS A 300 12.31 12.98 -30.73
CA LYS A 300 11.25 13.33 -31.68
C LYS A 300 11.54 14.64 -32.40
N ASP A 301 11.35 14.63 -33.71
CA ASP A 301 11.34 15.84 -34.54
C ASP A 301 10.01 16.58 -34.33
N LEU A 302 10.02 17.56 -33.42
CA LEU A 302 8.82 18.31 -33.05
C LEU A 302 8.24 19.12 -34.22
N THR A 303 9.03 19.45 -35.24
CA THR A 303 8.57 20.25 -36.39
C THR A 303 7.52 19.51 -37.22
N LYS A 304 7.52 18.17 -37.19
CA LYS A 304 6.60 17.28 -37.92
C LYS A 304 5.44 16.77 -37.06
N MET A 305 5.22 17.34 -35.87
CA MET A 305 4.19 16.86 -34.93
C MET A 305 2.91 17.68 -35.01
N PHE A 306 1.77 17.03 -34.76
CA PHE A 306 0.53 17.75 -34.47
C PHE A 306 0.71 18.67 -33.26
N SER A 307 0.20 19.90 -33.37
CA SER A 307 0.38 20.95 -32.36
C SER A 307 1.87 21.27 -32.08
N SER A 308 2.72 21.20 -33.11
CA SER A 308 4.16 21.50 -33.06
C SER A 308 4.50 22.73 -32.20
N ARG A 309 3.76 23.85 -32.35
CA ARG A 309 3.96 25.07 -31.56
C ARG A 309 3.87 24.87 -30.05
N GLN A 310 2.88 24.10 -29.57
CA GLN A 310 2.73 23.83 -28.14
C GLN A 310 3.83 22.92 -27.62
N TRP A 311 4.21 21.90 -28.39
CA TRP A 311 5.29 21.00 -28.00
C TRP A 311 6.66 21.69 -27.99
N HIS A 312 6.94 22.60 -28.93
CA HIS A 312 8.14 23.43 -28.89
C HIS A 312 8.18 24.32 -27.65
N ALA A 313 7.09 25.03 -27.34
CA ALA A 313 7.03 25.86 -26.15
C ALA A 313 7.25 25.04 -24.86
N ILE A 314 6.69 23.83 -24.76
CA ILE A 314 6.95 22.93 -23.63
C ILE A 314 8.43 22.49 -23.62
N ALA A 315 9.00 22.14 -24.77
CA ALA A 315 10.38 21.69 -24.88
C ALA A 315 11.38 22.79 -24.49
N GLU A 316 11.16 24.03 -24.92
CA GLU A 316 11.99 25.18 -24.55
C GLU A 316 12.02 25.39 -23.03
N LEU A 317 10.85 25.37 -22.38
CA LEU A 317 10.75 25.51 -20.93
C LEU A 317 11.40 24.33 -20.18
N VAL A 318 11.25 23.10 -20.69
CA VAL A 318 11.89 21.91 -20.12
C VAL A 318 13.41 21.95 -20.29
N LEU A 319 13.92 22.41 -21.43
CA LEU A 319 15.36 22.55 -21.66
C LEU A 319 15.97 23.60 -20.73
N HIS A 320 15.29 24.74 -20.53
CA HIS A 320 15.74 25.77 -19.59
C HIS A 320 15.90 25.18 -18.18
N LEU A 321 14.92 24.38 -17.74
CA LEU A 321 14.95 23.68 -16.44
C LEU A 321 16.07 22.65 -16.31
N LEU A 322 16.48 22.03 -17.41
CA LEU A 322 17.56 21.04 -17.41
C LEU A 322 18.95 21.69 -17.53
N GLN A 323 19.05 22.93 -18.03
CA GLN A 323 20.31 23.64 -18.23
C GLN A 323 20.83 24.32 -16.95
N ASP A 324 19.94 24.80 -16.07
CA ASP A 324 20.33 25.44 -14.81
C ASP A 324 20.88 24.45 -13.76
N ASP A 325 20.79 23.14 -14.02
CA ASP A 325 21.33 22.06 -13.18
C ASP A 325 22.85 21.79 -13.39
N GLN A 326 23.65 22.83 -13.66
CA GLN A 326 25.12 22.75 -13.52
C GLN A 326 25.61 22.63 -12.06
N ARG A 327 24.73 22.33 -11.10
CA ARG A 327 25.08 21.77 -9.78
C ARG A 327 24.91 20.25 -9.89
N PRO A 328 25.86 19.42 -9.41
CA PRO A 328 25.98 18.03 -9.80
C PRO A 328 24.75 17.21 -9.39
N LEU A 329 23.77 17.16 -10.29
CA LEU A 329 22.74 16.15 -10.27
C LEU A 329 23.39 14.87 -10.79
N GLY A 330 23.62 13.92 -9.89
CA GLY A 330 23.98 12.53 -10.22
C GLY A 330 22.84 11.77 -10.92
N LEU A 331 22.08 12.44 -11.78
CA LEU A 331 21.15 11.82 -12.70
C LEU A 331 21.91 11.60 -14.00
N ASN A 332 22.43 10.39 -14.15
CA ASN A 332 23.09 9.91 -15.36
C ASN A 332 22.04 9.81 -16.50
N TYR A 333 21.67 10.95 -17.09
CA TYR A 333 20.88 11.03 -18.33
C TYR A 333 21.77 11.34 -19.55
N ALA A 334 23.05 11.70 -19.33
CA ALA A 334 23.98 12.03 -20.41
C ALA A 334 24.61 10.80 -21.10
N GLN A 335 24.61 9.62 -20.48
CA GLN A 335 25.26 8.42 -21.07
C GLN A 335 24.43 7.68 -22.13
N GLU A 336 23.14 7.98 -22.31
CA GLU A 336 22.34 7.43 -23.43
C GLU A 336 22.10 8.42 -24.57
N ALA A 337 22.61 9.66 -24.48
CA ALA A 337 22.45 10.68 -25.50
C ALA A 337 23.67 10.85 -26.44
N THR A 338 24.75 10.08 -26.24
CA THR A 338 26.00 10.21 -27.02
C THR A 338 26.26 9.03 -27.98
N TRP A 339 25.21 8.43 -28.55
CA TRP A 339 25.34 7.53 -29.69
C TRP A 339 24.42 8.00 -30.80
N HIS A 340 24.96 8.84 -31.68
CA HIS A 340 24.70 8.93 -33.13
C HIS A 340 25.08 10.34 -33.62
N SER A 341 26.39 10.58 -33.72
CA SER A 341 26.92 11.52 -34.68
C SER A 341 28.23 10.94 -35.23
N GLU A 342 28.20 10.70 -36.54
CA GLU A 342 29.32 10.49 -37.47
C GLU A 342 30.20 9.23 -37.35
N LEU A 343 29.97 8.28 -38.28
CA LEU A 343 30.96 7.89 -39.29
C LEU A 343 30.30 7.00 -40.37
N GLU A 344 30.40 7.44 -41.61
CA GLU A 344 29.94 6.78 -42.84
C GLU A 344 30.65 5.44 -43.03
N ILE A 345 29.92 4.30 -43.04
CA ILE A 345 30.44 3.03 -43.58
C ILE A 345 29.34 2.24 -44.31
N ASP A 346 29.59 2.07 -45.61
CA ASP A 346 29.25 1.02 -46.60
C ASP A 346 27.95 0.18 -46.48
N PRO A 347 27.05 0.17 -47.48
CA PRO A 347 25.83 -0.64 -47.51
C PRO A 347 25.98 -2.17 -47.62
N ALA A 348 27.19 -2.74 -47.69
CA ALA A 348 27.40 -4.17 -47.94
C ALA A 348 27.16 -5.14 -46.75
N THR A 349 26.98 -4.67 -45.51
CA THR A 349 26.95 -5.55 -44.31
C THR A 349 25.57 -5.76 -43.68
N LYS A 350 24.47 -5.61 -44.45
CA LYS A 350 23.09 -5.64 -43.92
C LYS A 350 22.45 -7.02 -43.74
N GLN A 351 23.15 -8.12 -44.05
CA GLN A 351 22.52 -9.45 -44.05
C GLN A 351 22.81 -10.29 -42.78
N ASP A 352 23.87 -9.99 -42.01
CA ASP A 352 24.25 -10.81 -40.83
C ASP A 352 23.88 -10.21 -39.46
N CYS A 353 23.53 -8.92 -39.39
CA CYS A 353 23.17 -8.27 -38.12
C CYS A 353 21.68 -8.41 -37.70
N LYS A 354 20.82 -8.97 -38.56
CA LYS A 354 19.38 -9.15 -38.25
C LYS A 354 19.09 -10.27 -37.24
N LYS A 355 20.05 -11.17 -36.94
CA LYS A 355 19.86 -12.26 -35.96
C LYS A 355 20.24 -11.90 -34.52
N ARG A 356 20.98 -10.81 -34.27
CA ARG A 356 21.49 -10.49 -32.90
C ARG A 356 20.79 -9.33 -32.17
N LYS A 357 19.93 -8.55 -32.84
CA LYS A 357 19.24 -7.39 -32.22
C LYS A 357 17.81 -7.65 -31.72
N ALA A 358 17.40 -8.91 -31.62
CA ALA A 358 16.09 -9.33 -31.10
C ALA A 358 16.12 -9.80 -29.62
N HIS A 359 17.16 -9.48 -28.84
CA HIS A 359 17.38 -10.08 -27.50
C HIS A 359 17.70 -9.14 -26.34
N GLN A 360 17.50 -7.82 -26.45
CA GLN A 360 17.63 -6.92 -25.29
C GLN A 360 16.42 -5.98 -25.22
N ASN A 361 15.73 -6.00 -24.08
CA ASN A 361 14.47 -5.32 -23.74
C ASN A 361 13.16 -6.09 -23.99
N HIS A 362 13.13 -7.39 -23.66
CA HIS A 362 11.88 -7.99 -23.19
C HIS A 362 11.75 -7.78 -21.68
N THR A 363 10.84 -6.87 -21.29
CA THR A 363 10.14 -7.06 -20.02
C THR A 363 9.39 -8.39 -20.15
N ILE A 364 9.79 -9.40 -19.40
CA ILE A 364 9.09 -10.68 -19.33
C ILE A 364 7.72 -10.42 -18.68
N VAL A 365 6.74 -10.06 -19.52
CA VAL A 365 5.32 -10.31 -19.26
C VAL A 365 5.07 -11.73 -19.75
N GLY A 366 5.72 -12.69 -19.09
CA GLY A 366 5.46 -14.11 -19.28
C GLY A 366 4.08 -14.42 -18.73
N VAL A 367 3.22 -14.99 -19.57
CA VAL A 367 1.99 -15.66 -19.16
C VAL A 367 2.36 -16.60 -18.01
N GLY A 368 1.75 -16.39 -16.84
CA GLY A 368 2.24 -16.92 -15.57
C GLY A 368 2.30 -18.45 -15.56
N VAL A 369 3.49 -19.00 -15.79
CA VAL A 369 3.79 -20.40 -15.50
C VAL A 369 3.54 -20.61 -14.01
N GLU A 370 2.64 -21.54 -13.68
CA GLU A 370 2.39 -21.94 -12.30
C GLU A 370 3.69 -22.52 -11.71
N TRP A 371 4.03 -22.08 -10.50
CA TRP A 371 5.23 -22.58 -9.84
C TRP A 371 4.94 -23.95 -9.25
N ASP A 372 5.71 -24.96 -9.66
CA ASP A 372 5.53 -26.35 -9.23
C ASP A 372 6.76 -26.90 -8.48
N LYS A 373 6.71 -28.18 -8.10
CA LYS A 373 7.81 -28.85 -7.39
C LYS A 373 9.04 -29.08 -8.28
N SER A 374 8.85 -29.19 -9.59
CA SER A 374 9.96 -29.33 -10.54
C SER A 374 10.81 -28.06 -10.54
N MET A 375 10.14 -26.89 -10.51
CA MET A 375 10.81 -25.60 -10.40
C MET A 375 11.53 -25.40 -9.06
N ASP A 376 11.00 -25.93 -7.95
CA ASP A 376 11.73 -25.94 -6.67
C ASP A 376 13.02 -26.76 -6.74
N GLN A 377 12.97 -27.93 -7.39
CA GLN A 377 14.17 -28.77 -7.61
C GLN A 377 15.17 -28.07 -8.53
N GLN A 378 14.69 -27.43 -9.60
CA GLN A 378 15.52 -26.66 -10.51
C GLN A 378 16.20 -25.48 -9.79
N LEU A 379 15.47 -24.73 -8.97
CA LEU A 379 16.04 -23.65 -8.14
C LEU A 379 17.15 -24.16 -7.23
N LEU A 380 16.92 -25.28 -6.53
CA LEU A 380 17.92 -25.86 -5.64
C LEU A 380 19.16 -26.38 -6.40
N GLY A 381 18.96 -26.97 -7.58
CA GLY A 381 20.04 -27.43 -8.46
C GLY A 381 20.93 -26.28 -8.94
N LEU A 382 20.32 -25.21 -9.47
CA LEU A 382 21.06 -24.03 -9.95
C LEU A 382 21.84 -23.34 -8.82
N ILE A 383 21.29 -23.30 -7.60
CA ILE A 383 22.01 -22.76 -6.43
C ILE A 383 23.19 -23.67 -6.04
N ALA A 384 23.03 -25.00 -6.09
CA ALA A 384 24.11 -25.95 -5.80
C ALA A 384 25.26 -25.86 -6.83
N GLU A 385 24.94 -25.47 -8.08
CA GLU A 385 25.91 -25.17 -9.13
C GLU A 385 26.60 -23.80 -8.97
N GLY A 386 26.21 -23.00 -7.97
CA GLY A 386 26.82 -21.69 -7.68
C GLY A 386 26.31 -20.54 -8.54
N ILE A 387 25.22 -20.75 -9.29
CA ILE A 387 24.60 -19.70 -10.13
C ILE A 387 23.98 -18.64 -9.22
N GLN A 388 24.12 -17.36 -9.58
CA GLN A 388 23.56 -16.24 -8.82
C GLN A 388 22.06 -16.05 -9.11
N PHE A 389 21.28 -15.58 -8.14
CA PHE A 389 19.82 -15.40 -8.29
C PHE A 389 19.41 -14.50 -9.46
N GLN A 390 20.24 -13.51 -9.81
CA GLN A 390 20.03 -12.59 -10.92
C GLN A 390 20.11 -13.31 -12.28
N GLU A 391 20.97 -14.30 -12.40
CA GLU A 391 21.15 -15.10 -13.64
C GLU A 391 20.01 -16.11 -13.83
N MET A 392 19.25 -16.39 -12.78
CA MET A 392 18.09 -17.30 -12.81
C MET A 392 16.77 -16.60 -13.18
N GLU A 393 16.73 -15.26 -13.22
CA GLU A 393 15.47 -14.51 -13.37
C GLU A 393 14.74 -14.87 -14.68
N ASP A 394 15.50 -14.95 -15.77
CA ASP A 394 14.99 -15.29 -17.09
C ASP A 394 14.65 -16.79 -17.20
N GLN A 395 15.46 -17.66 -16.60
CA GLN A 395 15.28 -19.12 -16.66
C GLN A 395 14.05 -19.58 -15.88
N LEU A 396 13.81 -19.00 -14.70
CA LEU A 396 12.71 -19.38 -13.80
C LEU A 396 11.52 -18.41 -13.88
N GLN A 397 11.60 -17.38 -14.73
CA GLN A 397 10.57 -16.36 -14.93
C GLN A 397 10.04 -15.75 -13.61
N ARG A 398 10.96 -15.46 -12.68
CA ARG A 398 10.69 -14.87 -11.36
C ARG A 398 11.82 -13.93 -10.97
N SER A 399 11.51 -12.90 -10.18
CA SER A 399 12.56 -11.99 -9.69
C SER A 399 13.50 -12.68 -8.70
N ALA A 400 14.76 -12.26 -8.68
CA ALA A 400 15.83 -12.77 -7.82
C ALA A 400 15.43 -12.70 -6.34
N ARG A 401 14.75 -11.62 -5.93
CA ARG A 401 14.24 -11.48 -4.57
C ARG A 401 13.19 -12.53 -4.21
N TRP A 402 12.32 -12.89 -5.16
CA TRP A 402 11.32 -13.92 -4.96
C TRP A 402 12.00 -15.29 -4.83
N LEU A 403 12.94 -15.60 -5.74
CA LEU A 403 13.72 -16.84 -5.74
C LEU A 403 14.51 -17.03 -4.44
N GLN A 404 15.16 -15.96 -3.96
CA GLN A 404 15.90 -15.96 -2.69
C GLN A 404 14.99 -16.30 -1.48
N ASN A 405 13.77 -15.76 -1.46
CA ASN A 405 12.81 -16.05 -0.40
C ASN A 405 12.28 -17.49 -0.49
N ARG A 406 12.02 -17.99 -1.70
CA ARG A 406 11.59 -19.38 -1.91
C ARG A 406 12.68 -20.36 -1.50
N HIS A 407 13.94 -20.11 -1.86
CA HIS A 407 15.09 -20.89 -1.42
C HIS A 407 15.17 -20.96 0.12
N ARG A 408 15.08 -19.80 0.80
CA ARG A 408 15.07 -19.76 2.27
C ARG A 408 13.91 -20.54 2.88
N GLN A 409 12.76 -20.58 2.23
CA GLN A 409 11.62 -21.36 2.67
C GLN A 409 11.91 -22.87 2.53
N LEU A 410 12.41 -23.31 1.39
CA LEU A 410 12.76 -24.72 1.14
C LEU A 410 13.87 -25.23 2.07
N LEU A 411 14.84 -24.38 2.42
CA LEU A 411 15.88 -24.72 3.41
C LEU A 411 15.30 -24.94 4.82
N LYS A 412 14.21 -24.25 5.17
CA LYS A 412 13.55 -24.41 6.47
C LYS A 412 12.63 -25.62 6.50
N ASP A 413 11.92 -25.85 5.40
CA ASP A 413 10.97 -26.93 5.25
C ASP A 413 10.94 -27.39 3.78
N PRO A 414 11.63 -28.50 3.47
CA PRO A 414 11.65 -29.06 2.11
C PRO A 414 10.28 -29.49 1.60
N SER A 415 9.29 -29.67 2.48
CA SER A 415 7.92 -30.05 2.13
C SER A 415 6.99 -28.87 1.90
N SER A 416 7.49 -27.64 2.03
CA SER A 416 6.69 -26.42 1.90
C SER A 416 5.92 -26.38 0.59
N PRO A 417 4.59 -26.20 0.63
CA PRO A 417 3.74 -26.27 -0.56
C PRO A 417 4.19 -25.24 -1.61
N CYS A 418 4.06 -25.61 -2.88
CA CYS A 418 4.36 -24.71 -3.98
C CYS A 418 3.41 -23.50 -3.89
N PRO A 419 3.92 -22.27 -4.11
CA PRO A 419 3.09 -21.09 -4.10
C PRO A 419 2.08 -21.20 -5.23
N THR A 420 0.84 -21.48 -4.87
CA THR A 420 -0.28 -21.47 -5.82
C THR A 420 -0.43 -20.05 -6.34
N GLY A 421 -0.76 -19.91 -7.63
CA GLY A 421 -0.91 -18.63 -8.34
C GLY A 421 -2.06 -17.76 -7.84
N ASN A 422 -2.42 -17.84 -6.56
CA ASN A 422 -3.45 -17.03 -5.96
C ASN A 422 -2.86 -15.68 -5.53
N ARG A 423 -3.29 -14.63 -6.23
CA ARG A 423 -2.84 -13.24 -6.14
C ARG A 423 -2.94 -12.56 -4.77
N ASP A 424 -3.41 -13.24 -3.73
CA ASP A 424 -3.78 -12.62 -2.46
C ASP A 424 -3.16 -13.30 -1.23
N SER A 425 -1.87 -13.10 -0.99
CA SER A 425 -1.32 -12.80 0.35
C SER A 425 0.17 -13.03 0.43
N ALA A 426 0.94 -11.94 0.57
CA ALA A 426 1.92 -11.83 1.65
C ALA A 426 2.44 -10.37 1.73
N ALA A 427 2.48 -9.83 2.95
CA ALA A 427 3.16 -8.61 3.38
C ALA A 427 2.57 -7.22 3.03
N SER A 428 1.31 -6.93 3.40
CA SER A 428 0.87 -5.53 3.57
C SER A 428 0.95 -5.12 5.04
N VAL A 429 1.81 -4.14 5.37
CA VAL A 429 1.85 -3.49 6.68
C VAL A 429 0.51 -2.80 6.91
N LYS A 430 -0.21 -3.13 7.99
CA LYS A 430 -1.51 -2.49 8.32
C LYS A 430 -1.29 -1.31 9.26
N VAL A 431 -1.42 -0.08 8.78
CA VAL A 431 -1.57 1.13 9.58
C VAL A 431 -3.01 1.29 10.02
N GLY A 432 -3.18 1.51 11.32
CA GLY A 432 -4.48 1.76 11.94
C GLY A 432 -5.02 3.15 11.61
N HIS A 433 -6.34 3.32 11.74
CA HIS A 433 -7.03 4.58 11.51
C HIS A 433 -6.47 5.73 12.36
N ARG A 434 -5.95 5.45 13.56
CA ARG A 434 -5.22 6.42 14.41
C ARG A 434 -4.04 7.08 13.72
N ALA A 435 -3.20 6.30 13.06
CA ALA A 435 -2.02 6.83 12.37
C ALA A 435 -2.39 7.55 11.06
N LEU A 436 -3.48 7.13 10.40
CA LEU A 436 -4.06 7.87 9.28
C LEU A 436 -4.64 9.22 9.74
N ALA A 437 -5.42 9.25 10.82
CA ALA A 437 -5.98 10.45 11.41
C ALA A 437 -4.89 11.43 11.85
N ARG A 438 -3.82 10.93 12.50
CA ARG A 438 -2.63 11.73 12.83
C ARG A 438 -2.04 12.40 11.59
N ARG A 439 -1.85 11.63 10.52
CA ARG A 439 -1.23 12.13 9.29
C ARG A 439 -2.12 13.12 8.56
N ALA A 440 -3.42 12.87 8.52
CA ALA A 440 -4.40 13.80 7.96
C ALA A 440 -4.44 15.12 8.75
N LEU A 441 -4.51 15.06 10.07
CA LEU A 441 -4.42 16.26 10.91
C LEU A 441 -3.11 17.03 10.68
N LEU A 442 -1.98 16.36 10.48
CA LEU A 442 -0.71 17.04 10.15
C LEU A 442 -0.74 17.82 8.83
N ASN A 443 -1.61 17.44 7.88
CA ASN A 443 -1.76 18.12 6.60
C ASN A 443 -2.81 19.24 6.61
N LEU A 444 -3.77 19.20 7.53
CA LEU A 444 -4.81 20.23 7.66
C LEU A 444 -4.24 21.54 8.22
N PRO A 445 -4.80 22.72 7.84
CA PRO A 445 -4.40 24.01 8.41
C PRO A 445 -4.48 24.01 9.94
N GLN A 446 -3.48 24.61 10.59
CA GLN A 446 -3.37 24.67 12.06
C GLN A 446 -3.37 23.29 12.76
N ARG A 447 -3.16 22.21 12.00
CA ARG A 447 -3.21 20.82 12.46
C ARG A 447 -4.52 20.44 13.15
N GLN A 448 -5.62 21.01 12.69
CA GLN A 448 -6.95 20.78 13.25
C GLN A 448 -8.01 20.62 12.16
N GLY A 449 -9.10 19.93 12.49
CA GLY A 449 -10.26 19.78 11.61
C GLY A 449 -11.37 18.96 12.24
N THR A 450 -12.54 19.00 11.61
CA THR A 450 -13.68 18.14 11.90
C THR A 450 -13.40 16.70 11.46
N VAL A 451 -14.20 15.74 11.94
CA VAL A 451 -14.07 14.35 11.50
C VAL A 451 -14.29 14.24 9.97
N THR A 452 -15.17 15.06 9.41
CA THR A 452 -15.37 15.15 7.95
C THR A 452 -14.10 15.55 7.23
N GLU A 453 -13.51 16.69 7.59
CA GLU A 453 -12.29 17.21 6.95
C GLU A 453 -11.12 16.25 7.12
N ILE A 454 -10.98 15.62 8.30
CA ILE A 454 -9.96 14.60 8.54
C ILE A 454 -10.18 13.40 7.64
N CYS A 455 -11.41 12.91 7.50
CA CYS A 455 -11.70 11.78 6.61
C CYS A 455 -11.42 12.14 5.16
N GLU A 456 -11.85 13.31 4.70
CA GLU A 456 -11.56 13.83 3.36
C GLU A 456 -10.06 13.91 3.12
N GLU A 457 -9.31 14.46 4.08
CA GLU A 457 -7.86 14.49 4.00
C GLU A 457 -7.25 13.07 3.98
N ILE A 458 -7.79 12.10 4.72
CA ILE A 458 -7.38 10.68 4.57
C ILE A 458 -7.70 10.13 3.17
N LEU A 459 -8.80 10.56 2.52
CA LEU A 459 -9.09 10.16 1.14
C LEU A 459 -8.15 10.81 0.14
N LEU A 460 -7.66 12.01 0.47
CA LEU A 460 -6.64 12.73 -0.27
C LEU A 460 -5.23 12.19 0.02
N LEU A 461 -5.02 11.47 1.14
CA LEU A 461 -3.78 10.72 1.37
C LEU A 461 -3.62 9.68 0.24
N ASP A 462 -2.51 9.80 -0.46
CA ASP A 462 -2.04 8.93 -1.54
C ASP A 462 -2.56 7.47 -1.41
N VAL A 463 -3.29 6.99 -2.43
CA VAL A 463 -3.84 5.62 -2.52
C VAL A 463 -2.76 4.56 -2.34
N HIS A 464 -1.50 4.80 -2.74
CA HIS A 464 -0.38 3.90 -2.43
C HIS A 464 0.09 4.00 -0.98
N GLN A 465 -0.04 5.13 -0.30
CA GLN A 465 0.14 5.18 1.16
C GLN A 465 -0.99 4.40 1.80
N VAL A 466 -2.26 4.62 1.47
CA VAL A 466 -3.38 3.84 2.01
C VAL A 466 -3.27 2.33 1.68
N GLN A 467 -2.78 1.95 0.49
CA GLN A 467 -2.58 0.55 0.07
C GLN A 467 -1.31 -0.10 0.65
N HIS A 468 -0.18 0.60 0.75
CA HIS A 468 1.01 0.08 1.46
C HIS A 468 0.75 -0.07 2.95
N LEU A 469 -0.14 0.76 3.46
CA LEU A 469 -0.55 0.81 4.84
C LEU A 469 -1.83 0.00 5.11
N ASN A 470 -2.52 -0.56 4.12
CA ASN A 470 -3.59 -1.54 4.29
C ASN A 470 -4.11 -2.01 2.92
N ARG A 471 -3.65 -3.17 2.41
CA ARG A 471 -4.24 -3.80 1.21
C ARG A 471 -5.60 -4.48 1.49
N VAL A 472 -6.02 -4.56 2.75
CA VAL A 472 -7.30 -5.17 3.19
C VAL A 472 -8.32 -4.11 3.61
N LEU A 473 -8.32 -2.94 2.96
CA LEU A 473 -9.51 -2.11 2.95
C LEU A 473 -10.42 -2.66 1.85
N SER A 474 -11.17 -3.72 2.19
CA SER A 474 -12.07 -4.46 1.28
C SER A 474 -13.22 -3.63 0.71
N THR A 475 -13.26 -2.34 0.98
CA THR A 475 -14.10 -1.35 0.32
C THR A 475 -13.37 -0.03 0.47
N GLY A 476 -12.95 0.57 -0.64
CA GLY A 476 -12.72 2.01 -0.61
C GLY A 476 -13.97 2.71 -0.07
N PRO A 477 -13.87 3.96 0.39
CA PRO A 477 -15.02 4.79 0.75
C PRO A 477 -15.90 5.14 -0.47
N THR A 478 -15.93 4.30 -1.50
CA THR A 478 -16.66 4.49 -2.75
C THR A 478 -18.13 4.09 -2.62
N ARG A 479 -18.53 3.32 -1.61
CA ARG A 479 -19.95 3.08 -1.27
C ARG A 479 -20.36 3.94 -0.06
N THR A 480 -21.52 4.58 -0.13
CA THR A 480 -22.11 5.45 0.91
C THR A 480 -22.09 4.81 2.31
N GLN A 481 -22.46 3.53 2.42
CA GLN A 481 -22.40 2.77 3.67
C GLN A 481 -20.98 2.54 4.20
N GLY A 482 -19.99 2.49 3.32
CA GLY A 482 -18.58 2.35 3.67
C GLY A 482 -18.01 3.64 4.29
N ARG A 483 -18.45 4.81 3.81
CA ARG A 483 -17.98 6.12 4.29
C ARG A 483 -18.37 6.40 5.73
N GLU A 484 -19.62 6.17 6.12
CA GLU A 484 -20.09 6.40 7.49
C GLU A 484 -19.39 5.48 8.50
N MET A 485 -19.21 4.21 8.15
CA MET A 485 -18.49 3.28 9.02
C MET A 485 -17.03 3.69 9.20
N TRP A 486 -16.41 4.22 8.14
CA TRP A 486 -15.07 4.76 8.18
C TRP A 486 -14.96 6.02 9.05
N ARG A 487 -15.88 6.97 8.84
CA ARG A 487 -15.99 8.20 9.62
C ARG A 487 -16.15 7.89 11.11
N GLY A 488 -17.00 6.92 11.45
CA GLY A 488 -17.19 6.45 12.82
C GLY A 488 -15.88 5.90 13.44
N ARG A 489 -15.13 5.08 12.71
CA ARG A 489 -13.84 4.54 13.21
C ARG A 489 -12.78 5.62 13.40
N VAL A 490 -12.73 6.62 12.53
CA VAL A 490 -11.81 7.75 12.69
C VAL A 490 -12.22 8.58 13.91
N ALA A 491 -13.52 8.84 14.12
CA ALA A 491 -14.02 9.52 15.31
C ALA A 491 -13.70 8.77 16.61
N ASP A 492 -13.84 7.44 16.61
CA ASP A 492 -13.50 6.59 17.76
C ASP A 492 -12.01 6.71 18.14
N GLU A 493 -11.10 6.69 17.14
CA GLU A 493 -9.66 6.83 17.37
C GLU A 493 -9.27 8.23 17.81
N LEU A 494 -9.94 9.27 17.29
CA LEU A 494 -9.76 10.66 17.74
C LEU A 494 -10.15 10.82 19.21
N SER A 495 -11.27 10.21 19.61
CA SER A 495 -11.76 10.29 20.99
C SER A 495 -10.91 9.50 21.98
N GLY A 496 -10.30 8.39 21.56
CA GLY A 496 -9.49 7.52 22.42
C GLY A 496 -7.98 7.83 22.42
N GLY A 497 -7.49 8.67 21.50
CA GLY A 497 -6.07 8.97 21.36
C GLY A 497 -5.63 10.17 22.21
N PRO A 498 -4.71 10.02 23.19
CA PRO A 498 -4.22 11.13 24.00
C PRO A 498 -3.49 12.23 23.22
N GLU A 499 -3.06 11.96 21.98
CA GLU A 499 -2.48 12.96 21.06
C GLU A 499 -3.52 13.79 20.30
N PHE A 500 -4.82 13.51 20.46
CA PHE A 500 -5.89 14.26 19.83
C PHE A 500 -6.67 15.03 20.88
N GLN A 501 -6.77 16.34 20.69
CA GLN A 501 -7.48 17.22 21.60
C GLN A 501 -8.73 17.75 20.92
N LEU A 502 -9.89 17.59 21.55
CA LEU A 502 -11.13 18.23 21.12
C LEU A 502 -11.08 19.71 21.56
N ILE A 503 -11.01 20.64 20.60
CA ILE A 503 -10.82 22.08 20.87
C ILE A 503 -12.07 22.92 20.63
N GLY A 504 -13.14 22.34 20.08
CA GLY A 504 -14.38 23.06 19.79
C GLY A 504 -15.38 22.20 19.01
N LYS A 505 -16.42 22.85 18.48
CA LYS A 505 -17.44 22.21 17.63
C LYS A 505 -17.78 23.12 16.45
N LEU A 506 -18.03 22.51 15.29
CA LEU A 506 -18.60 23.14 14.09
C LEU A 506 -19.92 22.45 13.78
N GLY A 507 -21.04 23.08 14.16
CA GLY A 507 -22.36 22.44 14.12
C GLY A 507 -22.43 21.23 15.05
N ARG A 508 -22.66 20.04 14.49
CA ARG A 508 -22.73 18.77 15.25
C ARG A 508 -21.38 18.06 15.37
N GLU A 509 -20.35 18.49 14.63
CA GLU A 509 -19.06 17.81 14.60
C GLU A 509 -18.06 18.47 15.56
N GLY A 510 -17.26 17.65 16.26
CA GLY A 510 -16.14 18.12 17.06
C GLY A 510 -14.95 18.53 16.19
N ILE A 511 -14.29 19.63 16.54
CA ILE A 511 -13.03 20.07 15.92
C ILE A 511 -11.87 19.47 16.73
N TRP A 512 -11.07 18.64 16.09
CA TRP A 512 -9.96 17.93 16.70
C TRP A 512 -8.64 18.55 16.28
N ARG A 513 -7.68 18.65 17.21
CA ARG A 513 -6.30 19.10 16.95
C ARG A 513 -5.31 18.01 17.32
N PHE A 514 -4.27 17.82 16.51
CA PHE A 514 -3.16 16.95 16.87
C PHE A 514 -2.15 17.70 17.76
N VAL A 515 -1.89 17.15 18.95
CA VAL A 515 -0.90 17.66 19.91
C VAL A 515 0.24 16.65 19.99
N PRO A 516 1.44 16.97 19.45
CA PRO A 516 2.60 16.10 19.62
C PRO A 516 2.97 16.04 21.09
N LYS A 517 3.22 14.82 21.59
CA LYS A 517 3.78 14.59 22.91
C LYS A 517 5.28 14.85 22.93
#